data_AF-A0A1V5DIY1-F1
#
_entry.id   AF-A0A1V5DIY1-F1
#
_cell.length_a   1.000
_cell.length_b   1.000
_cell.length_c   1.000
_cell.angle_alpha   90.00
_cell.angle_beta   90.00
_cell.angle_gamma   90.00
#
_symmetry.space_group_name_H-M   'P 1'
#
loop_
_entity.id
_entity.type
_entity.pdbx_description
1 polymer ?
#
loop_
_entity_poly.entity_id
_entity_poly.type
_entity_poly.pdbx_seq_one_letter_code
_entity_poly.pdbx_strand_id
1 'polypeptide(L)'
;MADDIEIKEIDLTYAPEITEIHRAIMKGNITDSWMQSIELHLRKQDVVGYVAIKDGRVTGFIIGEIKGPSFGLEKSGWIIALESHPNHMGGGIGKALVESIFKYFKQKGVREIYTALRWDAVDMVSFFISVGFDRSEFINLGKHLDD
;
A
#
# COMPACT_ATOMS: atom_id res chain seq x y z
N MET A 1 -21.13 17.26 -8.67
CA MET A 1 -21.03 15.96 -9.36
C MET A 1 -20.02 15.18 -8.52
N ALA A 2 -20.31 13.96 -8.11
CA ALA A 2 -19.36 13.21 -7.28
C ALA A 2 -18.09 12.99 -8.10
N ASP A 3 -16.95 13.47 -7.62
CA ASP A 3 -15.66 13.28 -8.27
C ASP A 3 -15.36 11.77 -8.32
N ASP A 4 -15.48 11.18 -9.50
CA ASP A 4 -15.29 9.74 -9.67
C ASP A 4 -13.81 9.40 -9.51
N ILE A 5 -13.51 8.42 -8.65
CA ILE A 5 -12.14 7.96 -8.40
C ILE A 5 -11.89 6.80 -9.35
N GLU A 6 -11.02 7.01 -10.33
CA GLU A 6 -10.60 5.94 -11.24
C GLU A 6 -9.45 5.15 -10.62
N ILE A 7 -9.52 3.82 -10.65
CA ILE A 7 -8.43 2.94 -10.20
C ILE A 7 -7.75 2.29 -11.40
N LYS A 8 -6.42 2.40 -11.48
CA LYS A 8 -5.59 1.75 -12.50
C LYS A 8 -4.48 0.93 -11.85
N GLU A 9 -4.11 -0.18 -12.46
CA GLU A 9 -2.91 -0.93 -12.06
C GLU A 9 -1.66 -0.06 -12.29
N ILE A 10 -0.69 -0.13 -11.37
CA ILE A 10 0.55 0.64 -11.51
C ILE A 10 1.36 0.06 -12.66
N ASP A 11 1.67 0.90 -13.63
CA ASP A 11 2.82 0.73 -14.51
C ASP A 11 3.91 1.77 -14.18
N LEU A 12 5.14 1.54 -14.65
CA LEU A 12 6.30 2.37 -14.31
C LEU A 12 6.19 3.82 -14.78
N THR A 13 5.26 4.15 -15.69
CA THR A 13 5.03 5.55 -16.11
C THR A 13 4.44 6.41 -15.00
N TYR A 14 3.78 5.82 -13.98
CA TYR A 14 3.28 6.54 -12.80
C TYR A 14 4.35 6.80 -11.73
N ALA A 15 5.57 6.27 -11.87
CA ALA A 15 6.63 6.42 -10.89
C ALA A 15 6.91 7.88 -10.48
N PRO A 16 6.92 8.88 -11.40
CA PRO A 16 7.10 10.28 -11.02
C PRO A 16 6.00 10.81 -10.10
N GLU A 17 4.73 10.48 -10.35
CA GLU A 17 3.60 10.95 -9.54
C GLU A 17 3.55 10.23 -8.17
N ILE A 18 3.85 8.93 -8.13
CA ILE A 18 3.98 8.16 -6.89
C ILE A 18 5.09 8.76 -6.01
N THR A 19 6.23 9.11 -6.62
CA THR A 19 7.35 9.77 -5.91
C THR A 19 6.89 11.09 -5.28
N GLU A 20 6.08 11.87 -5.99
CA GLU A 20 5.61 13.16 -5.50
C GLU A 20 4.65 13.01 -4.31
N ILE A 21 3.76 12.02 -4.34
CA ILE A 21 2.90 11.68 -3.20
C ILE A 21 3.74 11.31 -1.98
N HIS A 22 4.72 10.43 -2.17
CA HIS A 22 5.61 10.02 -1.09
C HIS A 22 6.39 11.20 -0.52
N ARG A 23 6.81 12.14 -1.39
CA ARG A 23 7.55 13.35 -0.98
C ARG A 23 6.70 14.24 -0.11
N ALA A 24 5.43 14.41 -0.49
CA ALA A 24 4.48 15.20 0.27
C ALA A 24 4.22 14.60 1.66
N ILE A 25 4.14 13.27 1.77
CA ILE A 25 3.95 12.55 3.04
C ILE A 25 5.20 12.62 3.92
N MET A 26 6.38 12.40 3.35
CA MET A 26 7.67 12.49 4.05
C MET A 26 8.16 13.93 4.28
N LYS A 27 7.36 14.94 3.88
CA LYS A 27 7.71 16.37 3.96
C LYS A 27 9.08 16.69 3.34
N GLY A 28 9.41 16.04 2.22
CA GLY A 28 10.63 16.27 1.46
C GLY A 28 11.83 15.38 1.81
N ASN A 29 11.75 14.55 2.86
CA ASN A 29 12.82 13.62 3.22
C ASN A 29 12.71 12.31 2.42
N ILE A 30 13.09 12.33 1.14
CA ILE A 30 13.18 11.12 0.31
C ILE A 30 14.65 10.75 0.12
N THR A 31 14.96 9.46 0.26
CA THR A 31 16.18 8.88 -0.30
C THR A 31 15.88 8.31 -1.69
N ASP A 32 16.77 8.50 -2.66
CA ASP A 32 16.65 7.91 -4.01
C ASP A 32 16.49 6.37 -3.96
N SER A 33 16.94 5.75 -2.88
CA SER A 33 16.83 4.32 -2.62
C SER A 33 15.39 3.82 -2.45
N TRP A 34 14.46 4.66 -1.94
CA TRP A 34 13.10 4.20 -1.69
C TRP A 34 12.35 3.94 -3.00
N MET A 35 12.41 4.87 -3.95
CA MET A 35 11.78 4.70 -5.26
C MET A 35 12.38 3.54 -6.04
N GLN A 36 13.70 3.39 -6.02
CA GLN A 36 14.35 2.23 -6.64
C GLN A 36 13.83 0.91 -6.04
N SER A 37 13.63 0.86 -4.72
CA SER A 37 13.03 -0.31 -4.07
C SER A 37 11.61 -0.60 -4.56
N ILE A 38 10.76 0.43 -4.67
CA ILE A 38 9.38 0.29 -5.18
C ILE A 38 9.38 -0.23 -6.63
N GLU A 39 10.19 0.36 -7.50
CA GLU A 39 10.30 -0.07 -8.90
C GLU A 39 10.77 -1.54 -9.02
N LEU A 40 11.72 -1.96 -8.17
CA LEU A 40 12.17 -3.34 -8.12
C LEU A 40 11.07 -4.29 -7.63
N HIS A 41 10.24 -3.86 -6.66
CA HIS A 41 9.10 -4.67 -6.20
C HIS A 41 8.05 -4.83 -7.31
N LEU A 42 7.68 -3.77 -8.01
CA LEU A 42 6.68 -3.80 -9.08
C LEU A 42 7.07 -4.72 -10.26
N ARG A 43 8.35 -5.09 -10.39
CA ARG A 43 8.81 -6.06 -11.40
C ARG A 43 8.63 -7.53 -10.99
N LYS A 44 8.32 -7.81 -9.73
CA LYS A 44 8.13 -9.18 -9.23
C LYS A 44 6.73 -9.68 -9.61
N GLN A 45 6.62 -10.98 -9.93
CA GLN A 45 5.36 -11.58 -10.38
C GLN A 45 4.28 -11.67 -9.28
N ASP A 46 4.69 -11.68 -8.03
CA ASP A 46 3.85 -11.79 -6.84
C ASP A 46 3.48 -10.43 -6.24
N VAL A 47 3.93 -9.32 -6.85
CA VAL A 47 3.60 -7.95 -6.47
C VAL A 47 2.54 -7.38 -7.40
N VAL A 48 1.63 -6.59 -6.82
CA VAL A 48 0.67 -5.77 -7.57
C VAL A 48 0.60 -4.39 -6.92
N GLY A 49 0.28 -3.37 -7.71
CA GLY A 49 -0.09 -2.09 -7.16
C GLY A 49 -1.17 -1.40 -7.97
N TYR A 50 -1.83 -0.44 -7.35
CA TYR A 50 -2.85 0.39 -7.98
C TYR A 50 -2.61 1.87 -7.69
N VAL A 51 -2.87 2.73 -8.66
CA VAL A 51 -3.03 4.18 -8.49
C VAL A 51 -4.50 4.56 -8.44
N ALA A 52 -4.80 5.59 -7.67
CA ALA A 52 -6.09 6.27 -7.69
C ALA A 52 -5.94 7.59 -8.44
N ILE A 53 -6.74 7.78 -9.46
CA ILE A 53 -6.75 8.97 -10.30
C ILE A 53 -8.03 9.75 -10.02
N LYS A 54 -7.88 11.03 -9.69
CA LYS A 54 -8.98 11.96 -9.49
C LYS A 54 -8.60 13.28 -10.14
N ASP A 55 -9.54 13.89 -10.85
CA ASP A 55 -9.33 15.13 -11.63
C ASP A 55 -8.12 15.04 -12.59
N GLY A 56 -7.92 13.85 -13.18
CA GLY A 56 -6.85 13.57 -14.13
C GLY A 56 -5.44 13.49 -13.53
N ARG A 57 -5.32 13.37 -12.19
CA ARG A 57 -4.03 13.26 -11.49
C ARG A 57 -4.00 12.04 -10.59
N VAL A 58 -2.82 11.44 -10.43
CA VAL A 58 -2.63 10.43 -9.39
C VAL A 58 -2.71 11.10 -8.02
N THR A 59 -3.61 10.60 -7.18
CA THR A 59 -3.91 11.16 -5.84
C THR A 59 -3.67 10.17 -4.71
N GLY A 60 -3.34 8.93 -5.04
CA GLY A 60 -2.93 7.90 -4.08
C GLY A 60 -2.46 6.65 -4.79
N PHE A 61 -1.78 5.79 -4.05
CA PHE A 61 -1.37 4.48 -4.54
C PHE A 61 -1.35 3.45 -3.42
N ILE A 62 -1.46 2.18 -3.80
CA ILE A 62 -1.32 1.03 -2.92
C ILE A 62 -0.44 -0.01 -3.60
N ILE A 63 0.41 -0.68 -2.83
CA ILE A 63 1.24 -1.78 -3.31
C ILE A 63 1.13 -2.91 -2.31
N GLY A 64 0.95 -4.11 -2.84
CA GLY A 64 0.97 -5.32 -2.04
C GLY A 64 1.60 -6.48 -2.77
N GLU A 65 1.89 -7.52 -2.01
CA GLU A 65 2.58 -8.71 -2.49
C GLU A 65 1.92 -9.97 -1.92
N ILE A 66 2.05 -11.09 -2.62
CA ILE A 66 1.60 -12.38 -2.15
C ILE A 66 2.81 -13.17 -1.65
N LYS A 67 2.80 -13.53 -0.36
CA LYS A 67 3.89 -14.25 0.32
C LYS A 67 3.45 -15.62 0.81
N GLY A 68 4.39 -16.55 0.86
CA GLY A 68 4.22 -17.86 1.48
C GLY A 68 5.30 -18.86 1.04
N PRO A 69 5.59 -19.89 1.86
CA PRO A 69 5.05 -20.13 3.19
C PRO A 69 5.64 -19.19 4.28
N SER A 70 4.88 -18.88 5.33
CA SER A 70 5.33 -17.99 6.43
C SER A 70 4.66 -18.35 7.75
N PHE A 71 5.44 -18.77 8.76
CA PHE A 71 4.99 -19.01 10.15
C PHE A 71 3.65 -19.79 10.29
N GLY A 72 3.46 -20.83 9.46
CA GLY A 72 2.23 -21.65 9.47
C GLY A 72 1.21 -21.29 8.38
N LEU A 73 1.43 -20.20 7.65
CA LEU A 73 0.62 -19.80 6.51
C LEU A 73 1.18 -20.39 5.21
N GLU A 74 0.31 -20.97 4.39
CA GLU A 74 0.67 -21.43 3.04
C GLU A 74 0.77 -20.25 2.06
N LYS A 75 -0.16 -19.28 2.16
CA LYS A 75 -0.26 -18.14 1.25
C LYS A 75 -1.01 -16.97 1.90
N SER A 76 -0.41 -15.79 1.86
CA SER A 76 -0.93 -14.56 2.46
C SER A 76 -0.69 -13.35 1.56
N GLY A 77 -1.54 -12.34 1.65
CA GLY A 77 -1.36 -11.04 1.01
C GLY A 77 -0.72 -10.07 2.00
N TRP A 78 0.15 -9.20 1.53
CA TRP A 78 0.82 -8.19 2.35
C TRP A 78 0.69 -6.83 1.69
N ILE A 79 0.08 -5.87 2.38
CA ILE A 79 0.11 -4.47 1.93
C ILE A 79 1.40 -3.85 2.46
N ILE A 80 2.26 -3.42 1.54
CA ILE A 80 3.61 -2.91 1.85
C ILE A 80 3.73 -1.39 1.70
N ALA A 81 2.82 -0.77 0.93
CA ALA A 81 2.70 0.68 0.84
C ALA A 81 1.25 1.06 0.59
N LEU A 82 0.78 2.13 1.26
CA LEU A 82 -0.49 2.77 0.98
C LEU A 82 -0.33 4.25 1.33
N GLU A 83 -0.47 5.11 0.34
CA GLU A 83 -0.35 6.55 0.53
C GLU A 83 -1.40 7.28 -0.30
N SER A 84 -1.82 8.44 0.20
CA SER A 84 -2.71 9.36 -0.51
C SER A 84 -2.16 10.76 -0.35
N HIS A 85 -2.26 11.56 -1.41
CA HIS A 85 -1.81 12.94 -1.38
C HIS A 85 -2.51 13.69 -0.23
N PRO A 86 -1.78 14.44 0.62
CA PRO A 86 -2.37 15.11 1.80
C PRO A 86 -3.61 15.97 1.48
N ASN A 87 -3.55 16.74 0.39
CA ASN A 87 -4.67 17.58 -0.08
C ASN A 87 -5.92 16.81 -0.52
N HIS A 88 -5.88 15.48 -0.60
CA HIS A 88 -6.99 14.64 -1.05
C HIS A 88 -7.43 13.62 0.01
N MET A 89 -6.93 13.73 1.25
CA MET A 89 -7.34 12.89 2.37
C MET A 89 -8.83 13.08 2.70
N GLY A 90 -9.47 12.04 3.24
CA GLY A 90 -10.90 12.05 3.57
C GLY A 90 -11.85 11.93 2.37
N GLY A 91 -11.33 11.88 1.14
CA GLY A 91 -12.13 11.78 -0.09
C GLY A 91 -12.46 10.36 -0.56
N GLY A 92 -12.22 9.32 0.24
CA GLY A 92 -12.50 7.92 -0.14
C GLY A 92 -11.41 7.20 -0.94
N ILE A 93 -10.30 7.88 -1.29
CA ILE A 93 -9.18 7.33 -2.08
C ILE A 93 -8.61 6.05 -1.47
N GLY A 94 -8.21 6.09 -0.20
CA GLY A 94 -7.63 4.93 0.48
C GLY A 94 -8.56 3.71 0.47
N LYS A 95 -9.86 3.95 0.65
CA LYS A 95 -10.87 2.88 0.61
C LYS A 95 -10.97 2.25 -0.79
N ALA A 96 -11.03 3.06 -1.84
CA ALA A 96 -11.09 2.57 -3.23
C ALA A 96 -9.84 1.75 -3.61
N LEU A 97 -8.66 2.19 -3.16
CA LEU A 97 -7.39 1.47 -3.33
C LEU A 97 -7.40 0.11 -2.62
N VAL A 98 -7.81 0.08 -1.34
CA VAL A 98 -7.85 -1.16 -0.55
C VAL A 98 -8.87 -2.16 -1.11
N GLU A 99 -10.07 -1.70 -1.49
CA GLU A 99 -11.08 -2.57 -2.11
C GLU A 99 -10.56 -3.21 -3.40
N SER A 100 -9.78 -2.46 -4.19
CA SER A 100 -9.18 -2.95 -5.43
C SER A 100 -8.13 -4.02 -5.17
N ILE A 101 -7.22 -3.82 -4.22
CA ILE A 101 -6.19 -4.83 -3.90
C ILE A 101 -6.80 -6.07 -3.21
N PHE A 102 -7.84 -5.90 -2.40
CA PHE A 102 -8.58 -7.02 -1.81
C PHE A 102 -9.21 -7.91 -2.87
N LYS A 103 -9.80 -7.31 -3.91
CA LYS A 103 -10.36 -8.04 -5.05
C LYS A 103 -9.27 -8.86 -5.74
N TYR A 104 -8.10 -8.27 -5.97
CA TYR A 104 -6.95 -8.99 -6.54
C TYR A 104 -6.52 -10.17 -5.66
N PHE A 105 -6.31 -9.95 -4.36
CA PHE A 105 -5.92 -11.01 -3.44
C PHE A 105 -6.94 -12.15 -3.43
N LYS A 106 -8.23 -11.84 -3.38
CA LYS A 106 -9.31 -12.83 -3.43
C LYS A 106 -9.29 -13.64 -4.72
N GLN A 107 -9.03 -13.01 -5.88
CA GLN A 107 -8.90 -13.69 -7.17
C GLN A 107 -7.69 -14.63 -7.21
N LYS A 108 -6.60 -14.29 -6.51
CA LYS A 108 -5.41 -15.13 -6.38
C LYS A 108 -5.54 -16.21 -5.30
N GLY A 109 -6.72 -16.38 -4.70
CA GLY A 109 -6.98 -17.39 -3.67
C GLY A 109 -6.40 -17.04 -2.30
N VAL A 110 -5.94 -15.81 -2.10
CA VAL A 110 -5.51 -15.33 -0.79
C VAL A 110 -6.74 -15.12 0.10
N ARG A 111 -6.65 -15.58 1.35
CA ARG A 111 -7.72 -15.44 2.36
C ARG A 111 -7.31 -14.60 3.55
N GLU A 112 -6.01 -14.46 3.79
CA GLU A 112 -5.46 -13.67 4.88
C GLU A 112 -4.56 -12.58 4.33
N ILE A 113 -4.78 -11.34 4.80
CA ILE A 113 -4.07 -10.15 4.36
C ILE A 113 -3.50 -9.47 5.60
N TYR A 114 -2.22 -9.13 5.53
CA TYR A 114 -1.48 -8.53 6.63
C TYR A 114 -0.84 -7.21 6.18
N THR A 115 -0.50 -6.37 7.15
CA THR A 115 0.35 -5.21 6.97
C THR A 115 1.10 -4.94 8.27
N ALA A 116 2.21 -4.22 8.18
CA ALA A 116 2.99 -3.80 9.33
C ALA A 116 3.05 -2.27 9.34
N LEU A 117 2.65 -1.67 10.46
CA LEU A 117 2.61 -0.22 10.63
C LEU A 117 3.54 0.16 11.77
N ARG A 118 3.97 1.42 11.79
CA ARG A 118 4.56 1.99 13.00
C ARG A 118 3.51 2.00 14.11
N TRP A 119 3.93 1.66 15.33
CA TRP A 119 3.03 1.59 16.48
C TRP A 119 2.39 2.94 16.84
N ASP A 120 3.04 4.05 16.47
CA ASP A 120 2.62 5.43 16.71
C ASP A 120 1.84 6.06 15.54
N ALA A 121 1.61 5.32 14.45
CA ALA A 121 0.85 5.80 13.28
C ALA A 121 -0.67 5.66 13.49
N VAL A 122 -1.23 6.38 14.47
CA VAL A 122 -2.63 6.27 14.92
C VAL A 122 -3.64 6.40 13.78
N ASP A 123 -3.42 7.34 12.85
CA ASP A 123 -4.32 7.57 11.71
C ASP A 123 -4.34 6.37 10.75
N MET A 124 -3.17 5.76 10.49
CA MET A 124 -3.06 4.57 9.65
C MET A 124 -3.73 3.36 10.31
N VAL A 125 -3.50 3.17 11.63
CA VAL A 125 -4.17 2.10 12.38
C VAL A 125 -5.69 2.26 12.31
N SER A 126 -6.20 3.47 12.56
CA SER A 126 -7.63 3.78 12.48
C SER A 126 -8.20 3.54 11.09
N PHE A 127 -7.46 3.92 10.04
CA PHE A 127 -7.84 3.66 8.66
C PHE A 127 -7.96 2.16 8.38
N PHE A 128 -6.94 1.36 8.74
CA PHE A 128 -6.95 -0.08 8.47
C PHE A 128 -8.08 -0.80 9.23
N ILE A 129 -8.36 -0.41 10.47
CA ILE A 129 -9.54 -0.89 11.22
C ILE A 129 -10.84 -0.55 10.47
N SER A 130 -10.97 0.67 9.93
CA SER A 130 -12.18 1.09 9.21
C SER A 130 -12.46 0.30 7.92
N VAL A 131 -11.43 -0.33 7.33
CA VAL A 131 -11.54 -1.18 6.13
C VAL A 131 -11.52 -2.68 6.46
N GLY A 132 -11.67 -3.04 7.73
CA GLY A 132 -11.91 -4.42 8.17
C GLY A 132 -10.67 -5.20 8.63
N PHE A 133 -9.54 -4.53 8.85
CA PHE A 133 -8.43 -5.15 9.58
C PHE A 133 -8.73 -5.19 11.07
N ASP A 134 -8.17 -6.18 11.76
CA ASP A 134 -8.14 -6.28 13.20
C ASP A 134 -6.73 -6.68 13.65
N ARG A 135 -6.51 -6.79 14.96
CA ARG A 135 -5.27 -7.29 15.53
C ARG A 135 -4.93 -8.66 14.94
N SER A 136 -3.71 -8.78 14.42
CA SER A 136 -3.15 -10.04 13.94
C SER A 136 -2.81 -10.98 15.10
N GLU A 137 -2.89 -12.30 14.86
CA GLU A 137 -2.34 -13.33 15.74
C GLU A 137 -0.79 -13.37 15.69
N PHE A 138 -0.18 -12.69 14.71
CA PHE A 138 1.26 -12.51 14.59
C PHE A 138 1.71 -11.16 15.14
N ILE A 139 2.92 -11.13 15.69
CA ILE A 139 3.62 -9.91 16.10
C ILE A 139 4.90 -9.72 15.30
N ASN A 140 5.31 -8.46 15.10
CA ASN A 140 6.62 -8.15 14.53
C ASN A 140 7.69 -8.30 15.61
N LEU A 141 8.74 -9.07 15.33
CA LEU A 141 9.92 -9.20 16.18
C LEU A 141 11.10 -8.46 15.55
N GLY A 142 11.77 -7.61 16.32
CA GLY A 142 12.92 -6.84 15.87
C GLY A 142 14.20 -7.28 16.57
N LYS A 143 15.28 -7.43 15.80
CA LYS A 143 16.65 -7.50 16.32
C LYS A 143 17.49 -6.52 15.51
N HIS A 144 18.19 -5.63 16.20
CA HIS A 144 19.22 -4.81 15.58
C HIS A 144 20.48 -5.67 15.43
N LEU A 145 21.08 -5.66 14.24
CA LEU A 145 22.40 -6.22 14.01
C LEU A 145 23.39 -5.07 14.14
N ASP A 146 24.46 -5.27 14.89
CA ASP A 146 25.57 -4.34 14.89
C ASP A 146 26.29 -4.44 13.53
N ASP A 147 26.87 -3.34 13.07
CA ASP A 147 27.67 -3.28 11.83
C ASP A 147 28.93 -4.18 11.90
#